data_AF-A0A916YHQ7-F1
#
_entry.id   AF-A0A916YHQ7-F1
#
_cell.length_a   1.000
_cell.length_b   1.000
_cell.length_c   1.000
_cell.angle_alpha   90.00
_cell.angle_beta   90.00
_cell.angle_gamma   90.00
#
_symmetry.space_group_name_H-M   'P 1'
#
loop_
_entity.id
_entity.type
_entity.pdbx_description
1 polymer ?
#
loop_
_entity_poly.entity_id
_entity_poly.type
_entity_poly.pdbx_seq_one_letter_code
_entity_poly.pdbx_strand_id
1 'polypeptide(L)' 'MSTLPETTSTTGKGPWENEGGALAPHSSSELPDGITAIPVTHYRVGNYTYTNLRDAMAEYQRQAPGD' A
#
# COMPACT_ATOMS: atom_id res chain seq x y z
N MET A 1 22.94 -41.37 -12.70
CA MET A 1 22.29 -40.80 -11.50
C MET A 1 21.35 -39.71 -11.98
N SER A 2 20.08 -40.04 -12.19
CA SER A 2 19.06 -39.08 -12.64
C SER A 2 18.30 -38.56 -11.43
N THR A 3 18.30 -37.25 -11.21
CA THR A 3 17.40 -36.61 -10.24
C THR A 3 16.45 -35.69 -10.98
N LEU A 4 15.15 -35.97 -10.87
CA LEU A 4 14.08 -35.08 -11.28
C LEU A 4 14.12 -33.79 -10.45
N PRO A 5 13.78 -32.62 -11.01
CA PRO A 5 13.44 -31.46 -10.21
C PRO A 5 12.04 -31.64 -9.63
N GLU A 6 11.95 -31.59 -8.31
CA GLU A 6 10.69 -31.60 -7.55
C GLU A 6 10.00 -30.24 -7.70
N THR A 7 8.80 -30.27 -8.26
CA THR A 7 7.89 -29.14 -8.41
C THR A 7 7.49 -28.62 -7.03
N THR A 8 7.88 -27.40 -6.66
CA THR A 8 7.24 -26.69 -5.55
C THR A 8 6.65 -25.37 -6.00
N SER A 9 5.32 -25.37 -5.98
CA SER A 9 4.45 -24.26 -5.64
C SER A 9 4.51 -23.01 -6.53
N THR A 10 3.59 -23.01 -7.50
CA THR A 10 2.99 -21.84 -8.13
C THR A 10 2.68 -20.73 -7.12
N THR A 11 3.63 -19.81 -6.91
CA THR A 11 3.29 -18.47 -6.46
C THR A 11 2.92 -17.70 -7.73
N GLY A 12 1.65 -17.35 -7.85
CA GLY A 12 1.09 -16.62 -8.99
C GLY A 12 1.64 -15.20 -9.12
N LYS A 13 2.95 -15.04 -9.29
CA LYS A 13 3.60 -13.79 -9.68
C LYS A 13 3.45 -13.60 -11.18
N GLY A 14 2.23 -13.32 -11.61
CA GLY A 14 2.01 -12.82 -12.96
C GLY A 14 2.58 -11.41 -13.09
N PRO A 15 3.06 -11.00 -14.28
CA PRO A 15 3.54 -9.63 -14.54
C PRO A 15 2.48 -8.55 -14.23
N TRP A 16 1.21 -8.93 -14.19
CA TRP A 16 0.05 -8.08 -13.90
C TRP A 16 0.01 -7.50 -12.48
N GLU A 17 0.71 -8.08 -11.50
CA GLU A 17 0.72 -7.58 -10.12
C GLU A 17 1.42 -6.20 -9.96
N ASN A 18 2.19 -5.78 -10.98
CA ASN A 18 2.96 -4.52 -10.97
C ASN A 18 2.37 -3.44 -11.91
N GLU A 19 1.17 -3.64 -12.45
CA GLU A 19 0.52 -2.66 -13.34
C GLU A 19 -0.15 -1.51 -12.56
N GLY A 20 -0.25 -1.62 -11.24
CA GLY A 20 -0.91 -0.66 -10.36
C GLY A 20 -0.05 0.46 -9.79
N GLY A 21 1.20 0.62 -10.24
CA GLY A 21 2.04 1.80 -9.93
C GLY A 21 2.40 2.00 -8.45
N ALA A 22 2.16 1.02 -7.58
CA ALA A 22 2.58 1.08 -6.19
C ALA A 22 4.11 0.93 -6.14
N LEU A 23 4.81 2.07 -6.14
CA LEU A 23 6.26 2.09 -5.92
C LEU A 23 6.56 1.36 -4.62
N ALA A 24 7.52 0.43 -4.68
CA ALA A 24 8.05 -0.17 -3.46
C ALA A 24 8.46 0.96 -2.50
N PRO A 25 8.10 0.88 -1.21
CA PRO A 25 8.47 1.92 -0.25
C PRO A 25 9.98 2.12 -0.39
N HIS A 26 10.39 3.36 -0.69
CA HIS A 26 11.80 3.69 -0.81
C HIS A 26 12.47 3.19 0.46
N SER A 27 13.37 2.21 0.28
CA SER A 27 14.19 1.67 1.36
C SER A 27 14.75 2.85 2.13
N SER A 28 14.37 2.91 3.41
CA SER A 28 14.66 4.01 4.32
C SER A 28 16.09 4.49 4.10
N SER A 29 16.26 5.70 3.57
CA SER A 29 17.52 6.42 3.73
C SER A 29 17.86 6.30 5.20
N GLU A 30 19.08 5.84 5.50
CA GLU A 30 19.53 5.65 6.88
C GLU A 30 19.30 6.96 7.63
N LEU A 31 18.45 6.90 8.65
CA LEU A 31 18.08 8.06 9.44
C LEU A 31 19.30 8.42 10.31
N PRO A 32 19.69 9.70 10.41
CA PRO A 32 20.74 10.11 11.34
C PRO A 32 20.44 9.69 12.79
N ASP A 33 21.50 9.50 13.58
CA ASP A 33 21.38 9.17 15.00
C ASP A 33 20.46 10.16 15.73
N GLY A 34 19.52 9.63 16.51
CA GLY A 34 18.52 10.41 17.23
C GLY A 34 17.28 10.81 16.41
N ILE A 35 17.19 10.45 15.13
CA ILE A 35 15.99 10.67 14.31
C ILE A 35 15.18 9.38 14.19
N THR A 36 13.88 9.46 14.53
CA THR A 36 12.93 8.34 14.37
C THR A 36 11.90 8.69 13.30
N ALA A 37 11.76 7.86 12.26
CA ALA A 37 10.64 7.96 11.33
C ALA A 37 9.42 7.24 11.91
N ILE A 38 8.27 7.91 11.89
CA ILE A 38 7.00 7.33 12.33
C ILE A 38 6.13 7.15 11.08
N PRO A 39 5.67 5.93 10.77
CA PRO A 39 4.76 5.71 9.65
C PRO A 39 3.41 6.37 9.96
N VAL A 40 2.90 7.16 9.03
CA VAL A 40 1.58 7.79 9.12
C VAL A 40 0.74 7.38 7.91
N THR A 41 -0.48 6.93 8.17
CA THR A 41 -1.48 6.66 7.13
C THR A 41 -2.27 7.93 6.82
N HIS A 42 -2.40 8.25 5.53
CA HIS A 42 -3.24 9.33 5.04
C HIS A 42 -4.39 8.74 4.21
N TYR A 43 -5.60 9.20 4.46
CA TYR A 43 -6.82 8.86 3.74
C TYR A 43 -7.23 10.03 2.87
N ARG A 44 -7.52 9.80 1.60
CA ARG A 44 -7.92 10.85 0.65
C ARG A 44 -9.36 10.65 0.19
N VAL A 45 -10.17 11.70 0.28
CA VAL A 45 -11.57 11.73 -0.18
C VAL A 45 -11.74 12.93 -1.09
N GLY A 46 -11.76 12.70 -2.40
CA GLY A 46 -11.70 13.76 -3.41
C GLY A 46 -10.43 14.61 -3.24
N ASN A 47 -10.61 15.90 -2.96
CA ASN A 47 -9.51 16.86 -2.74
C ASN A 47 -9.09 16.97 -1.27
N TYR A 48 -9.74 16.26 -0.35
CA TYR A 48 -9.45 16.33 1.08
C TYR A 48 -8.56 15.17 1.53
N THR A 49 -7.66 15.45 2.48
CA THR A 49 -6.76 14.46 3.08
C THR A 49 -6.94 14.45 4.59
N TYR A 50 -7.04 13.26 5.16
CA TYR A 50 -7.28 13.00 6.57
C TYR A 50 -6.23 12.05 7.12
N THR A 51 -5.88 12.17 8.40
CA THR A 51 -5.07 11.17 9.13
C THR A 51 -5.95 10.23 9.97
N ASN A 52 -7.23 10.58 10.16
CA ASN A 52 -8.22 9.78 10.86
C ASN A 52 -9.20 9.13 9.88
N LEU A 53 -9.34 7.81 9.94
CA LEU A 53 -10.26 7.07 9.08
C LEU A 53 -11.72 7.47 9.27
N ARG A 54 -12.13 7.77 10.51
CA ARG A 54 -13.52 8.13 10.84
C ARG A 54 -13.95 9.41 10.13
N ASP A 55 -13.06 10.40 10.07
CA ASP A 55 -13.34 11.68 9.41
C ASP A 55 -13.40 11.52 7.89
N ALA A 56 -12.49 10.70 7.33
CA ALA A 56 -12.53 10.34 5.92
C ALA A 56 -13.84 9.62 5.55
N MET A 57 -14.30 8.67 6.38
CA MET A 57 -15.58 7.98 6.14
C MET A 57 -16.77 8.93 6.22
N ALA A 58 -16.77 9.87 7.18
CA ALA A 58 -17.83 10.87 7.28
C ALA A 58 -17.87 11.77 6.04
N GLU A 59 -16.71 12.17 5.52
CA GLU A 59 -16.64 12.95 4.28
C GLU A 59 -17.11 12.15 3.07
N TYR A 60 -16.70 10.89 2.98
CA TYR A 60 -17.16 10.01 1.91
C TYR A 60 -18.69 9.88 1.87
N GLN A 61 -19.33 9.74 3.04
CA GLN A 61 -20.78 9.69 3.15
C GLN A 61 -21.45 11.01 2.78
N ARG A 62 -20.84 12.15 3.10
CA ARG A 62 -21.35 13.47 2.68
C ARG A 62 -21.29 13.68 1.16
N GLN A 63 -20.25 13.14 0.53
CA GLN A 63 -20.04 13.22 -0.92
C GLN A 63 -20.83 12.16 -1.70
N ALA A 64 -21.30 11.11 -1.03
CA ALA A 64 -22.13 10.09 -1.65
C ALA A 64 -23.40 10.76 -2.19
N PRO A 65 -23.69 10.65 -3.49
CA PRO A 65 -24.93 11.15 -4.03
C PRO A 65 -26.08 10.47 -3.28
N GLY A 66 -27.08 11.25 -2.85
CA GLY A 66 -28.32 10.68 -2.35
C GLY A 66 -28.93 9.84 -3.47
N ASP A 67 -29.00 8.53 -3.23
CA ASP A 67 -29.70 7.56 -4.07
C ASP A 67 -31.20 7.89 -4.17
#